data_AF-A0A2P5LYV3-F1
#
_entry.id   AF-A0A2P5LYV3-F1
#
_cell.length_a   1.000
_cell.length_b   1.000
_cell.length_c   1.000
_cell.angle_alpha   90.00
_cell.angle_beta   90.00
_cell.angle_gamma   90.00
#
_symmetry.space_group_name_H-M   'P 1'
#
loop_
_entity.id
_entity.type
_entity.pdbx_description
1 polymer ?
#
loop_
_entity_poly.entity_id
_entity_poly.type
_entity_poly.pdbx_seq_one_letter_code
_entity_poly.pdbx_strand_id
1 'polypeptide(L)'
;TNDAILFAGQVHLFVKGSDDAAEKLAKELPSSTSKDYGKPFAEIFKHYEYDFFKIDAMLFSPASVIVTAVESGKSFRAGQLDNALLDQSFGV
;
A
#
# COMPACT_ATOMS: atom_id res chain seq x y z
N THR A 1 -7.65 12.25 -1.17
CA THR A 1 -6.18 12.32 -1.24
C THR A 1 -5.53 11.03 -0.78
N ASN A 2 -5.90 10.44 0.36
CA ASN A 2 -5.39 9.14 0.80
C ASN A 2 -5.51 8.06 -0.29
N ASP A 3 -6.67 7.96 -0.93
CA ASP A 3 -6.94 7.00 -2.00
C ASP A 3 -5.95 7.07 -3.18
N ALA A 4 -5.34 8.24 -3.44
CA ALA A 4 -4.28 8.37 -4.44
C ALA A 4 -3.03 7.55 -4.07
N ILE A 5 -2.69 7.48 -2.78
CA ILE A 5 -1.56 6.69 -2.27
C ILE A 5 -1.96 5.21 -2.16
N LEU A 6 -3.13 4.94 -1.56
CA LEU A 6 -3.63 3.59 -1.30
C LEU A 6 -3.84 2.79 -2.58
N PHE A 7 -4.36 3.42 -3.64
CA PHE A 7 -4.73 2.73 -4.88
C PHE A 7 -3.79 3.03 -6.04
N ALA A 8 -3.02 4.12 -5.99
CA ALA A 8 -2.10 4.45 -7.07
C ALA A 8 -0.67 4.85 -6.65
N GLY A 9 -0.36 4.85 -5.35
CA GLY A 9 0.96 5.18 -4.85
C GLY A 9 1.97 4.12 -5.28
N GLN A 10 3.04 4.54 -5.96
CA GLN A 10 4.16 3.68 -6.33
C GLN A 10 5.42 4.13 -5.62
N VAL A 11 6.09 3.21 -4.96
CA VAL A 11 7.37 3.48 -4.29
C VAL A 11 8.43 2.48 -4.72
N HIS A 12 9.66 2.98 -4.79
CA HIS A 12 10.85 2.14 -4.96
C HIS A 12 11.80 2.44 -3.81
N LEU A 13 12.00 1.43 -2.95
CA LEU A 13 12.87 1.50 -1.79
C LEU A 13 14.21 0.81 -2.09
N PHE A 14 15.29 1.43 -1.66
CA PHE A 14 16.64 0.86 -1.69
C PHE A 14 17.08 0.62 -0.26
N VAL A 15 17.27 -0.64 0.10
CA VAL A 15 17.50 -1.05 1.50
C VAL A 15 18.78 -1.87 1.63
N LYS A 16 19.39 -1.79 2.81
CA LYS A 16 20.47 -2.68 3.23
C LYS A 16 19.91 -3.91 3.93
N GLY A 17 20.46 -5.10 3.67
CA GLY A 17 20.06 -6.34 4.35
C GLY A 17 20.08 -7.57 3.44
N SER A 18 19.48 -8.67 3.94
CA SER A 18 19.35 -9.90 3.13
C SER A 18 18.24 -9.78 2.09
N ASP A 19 18.37 -10.56 1.02
CA ASP A 19 17.35 -10.73 -0.01
C ASP A 19 15.99 -11.13 0.60
N ASP A 20 15.99 -12.07 1.55
CA ASP A 20 14.77 -12.55 2.20
C ASP A 20 14.05 -11.46 2.99
N ALA A 21 14.81 -10.58 3.66
CA ALA A 21 14.24 -9.45 4.40
C ALA A 21 13.66 -8.40 3.44
N ALA A 22 14.33 -8.13 2.33
CA ALA A 22 13.85 -7.23 1.28
C ALA A 22 12.59 -7.78 0.60
N GLU A 23 12.54 -9.08 0.30
CA GLU A 23 11.38 -9.74 -0.28
C GLU A 23 10.19 -9.73 0.68
N LYS A 24 10.41 -10.04 1.96
CA LYS A 24 9.38 -9.97 2.98
C LYS A 24 8.80 -8.55 3.09
N LEU A 25 9.67 -7.54 3.15
CA LEU A 25 9.26 -6.14 3.20
C LEU A 25 8.42 -5.77 1.97
N ALA A 26 8.85 -6.18 0.76
CA ALA A 26 8.09 -5.94 -0.45
C ALA A 26 6.68 -6.54 -0.37
N LYS A 27 6.53 -7.77 0.14
CA LYS A 27 5.24 -8.48 0.21
C LYS A 27 4.28 -7.93 1.26
N GLU A 28 4.79 -7.40 2.37
CA GLU A 28 3.96 -6.93 3.49
C GLU A 28 3.53 -5.46 3.34
N LEU A 29 4.32 -4.62 2.64
CA LEU A 29 4.08 -3.18 2.52
C LEU A 29 2.85 -2.74 1.70
N PRO A 30 2.40 -3.42 0.63
CA PRO A 30 1.30 -2.89 -0.17
C PRO A 30 0.03 -2.68 0.65
N SER A 31 -0.70 -1.59 0.41
CA SER A 31 -1.99 -1.30 1.07
C SER A 31 -3.00 -2.44 0.96
N SER A 32 -2.92 -3.24 -0.11
CA SER A 32 -3.75 -4.42 -0.36
C SER A 32 -3.59 -5.55 0.67
N THR A 33 -2.58 -5.48 1.54
CA THR A 33 -2.40 -6.43 2.65
C THR A 33 -3.28 -6.09 3.87
N SER A 34 -3.80 -4.86 3.93
CA SER A 34 -4.70 -4.43 4.99
C SER A 34 -6.08 -5.09 4.85
N LYS A 35 -6.67 -5.46 5.99
CA LYS A 35 -8.05 -5.98 6.05
C LYS A 35 -9.11 -4.95 5.65
N ASP A 36 -8.78 -3.67 5.74
CA ASP A 36 -9.69 -2.56 5.44
C ASP A 36 -9.61 -2.12 3.97
N TYR A 37 -8.72 -2.75 3.18
CA TYR A 37 -8.59 -2.48 1.75
C TYR A 37 -9.85 -2.88 0.96
N GLY A 38 -10.12 -2.16 -0.13
CA GLY A 38 -11.19 -2.52 -1.09
C GLY A 38 -12.33 -1.52 -1.19
N LYS A 39 -12.25 -0.37 -0.50
CA LYS A 39 -13.24 0.71 -0.56
C LYS A 39 -12.55 2.07 -0.43
N PRO A 40 -13.12 3.16 -0.98
CA PRO A 40 -12.59 4.51 -0.77
C PRO A 40 -12.42 4.84 0.72
N PHE A 41 -11.35 5.53 1.09
CA PHE A 41 -11.02 5.86 2.48
C PHE A 41 -12.15 6.61 3.19
N ALA A 42 -12.89 7.46 2.48
CA ALA A 42 -14.05 8.16 3.04
C ALA A 42 -15.14 7.19 3.54
N GLU A 43 -15.38 6.08 2.83
CA GLU A 43 -16.35 5.06 3.23
C GLU A 43 -15.86 4.29 4.46
N ILE A 44 -14.57 3.92 4.47
CA ILE A 44 -13.92 3.25 5.61
C ILE A 44 -14.00 4.13 6.86
N PHE A 45 -13.62 5.39 6.73
CA PHE A 45 -13.59 6.33 7.85
C PHE A 45 -14.98 6.58 8.42
N LYS A 46 -15.99 6.69 7.55
CA LYS A 46 -17.40 6.76 7.97
C LYS A 46 -17.88 5.48 8.66
N HIS A 47 -17.49 4.31 8.17
CA HIS A 47 -17.84 3.02 8.76
C HIS A 47 -17.34 2.89 10.21
N TYR A 48 -16.15 3.42 10.49
CA TYR A 48 -15.57 3.49 11.83
C TYR A 48 -16.01 4.69 12.65
N GLU A 49 -17.11 5.36 12.27
CA GLU A 49 -17.64 6.53 12.99
C GLU A 49 -16.61 7.65 13.16
N TYR A 50 -15.73 7.81 12.16
CA TYR A 50 -14.64 8.79 12.14
C TYR A 50 -13.57 8.56 13.23
N ASP A 51 -13.46 7.34 13.75
CA ASP A 51 -12.40 6.94 14.68
C ASP A 51 -11.20 6.34 13.93
N PHE A 52 -10.14 7.14 13.82
CA PHE A 52 -8.93 6.76 13.10
C PHE A 52 -8.19 5.58 13.73
N PHE A 53 -8.29 5.38 15.05
CA PHE A 53 -7.58 4.31 15.75
C PHE A 53 -8.17 2.92 15.51
N LYS A 54 -9.38 2.86 14.94
CA LYS A 54 -10.03 1.60 14.56
C LYS A 54 -9.62 1.12 13.16
N ILE A 55 -9.03 2.01 12.35
CA ILE A 55 -8.54 1.68 11.01
C ILE A 55 -7.20 0.95 11.13
N ASP A 56 -7.05 -0.12 10.36
CA ASP A 56 -5.79 -0.83 10.23
C ASP A 56 -4.68 0.11 9.74
N ALA A 57 -3.60 0.22 10.52
CA ALA A 57 -2.46 1.07 10.19
C ALA A 57 -1.79 0.67 8.87
N MET A 58 -1.85 -0.61 8.50
CA MET A 58 -1.29 -1.09 7.23
C MET A 58 -2.02 -0.53 6.00
N LEU A 59 -3.24 0.00 6.17
CA LEU A 59 -3.98 0.66 5.10
C LEU A 59 -3.24 1.90 4.59
N PHE A 60 -2.47 2.59 5.43
CA PHE A 60 -1.74 3.82 5.07
C PHE A 60 -0.41 3.52 4.37
N SER A 61 -0.45 2.60 3.43
CA SER A 61 0.69 2.13 2.67
C SER A 61 0.47 2.35 1.16
N PRO A 62 1.52 2.29 0.31
CA PRO A 62 1.37 2.51 -1.13
C PRO A 62 0.70 1.32 -1.82
N ALA A 63 0.10 1.58 -2.98
CA ALA A 63 -0.54 0.57 -3.82
C ALA A 63 0.45 -0.46 -4.37
N SER A 64 1.64 -0.01 -4.82
CA SER A 64 2.67 -0.87 -5.38
C SER A 64 4.06 -0.50 -4.87
N VAL A 65 4.86 -1.53 -4.60
CA VAL A 65 6.17 -1.40 -3.98
C VAL A 65 7.19 -2.18 -4.79
N ILE A 66 8.36 -1.57 -4.97
CA ILE A 66 9.60 -2.23 -5.37
C ILE A 66 10.59 -2.09 -4.22
N VAL A 67 11.19 -3.18 -3.76
CA VAL A 67 12.28 -3.15 -2.78
C VAL A 67 13.54 -3.74 -3.41
N THR A 68 14.61 -2.95 -3.48
CA THR A 68 15.92 -3.38 -3.97
C THR A 68 16.87 -3.55 -2.80
N ALA A 69 17.41 -4.75 -2.62
CA ALA A 69 18.52 -5.02 -1.70
C ALA A 69 19.81 -4.50 -2.34
N VAL A 70 20.45 -3.49 -1.74
CA VAL A 70 21.60 -2.81 -2.37
C VAL A 70 22.86 -3.67 -2.38
N GLU A 71 23.02 -4.60 -1.44
CA GLU A 71 24.19 -5.48 -1.37
C GLU A 71 24.19 -6.54 -2.49
N SER A 72 23.02 -7.08 -2.85
CA SER A 72 22.89 -8.12 -3.88
C SER A 72 22.47 -7.57 -5.25
N GLY A 73 21.84 -6.39 -5.27
CA GLY A 73 21.20 -5.81 -6.44
C GLY A 73 19.84 -6.41 -6.81
N LYS A 74 19.34 -7.42 -6.07
CA LYS A 74 18.03 -8.02 -6.35
C LYS A 74 16.89 -7.08 -5.99
N SER A 75 15.82 -7.14 -6.79
CA SER A 75 14.63 -6.30 -6.63
C SER A 75 13.37 -7.15 -6.55
N PHE A 76 12.54 -6.89 -5.56
CA PHE A 76 11.29 -7.59 -5.29
C PHE A 76 10.12 -6.64 -5.46
N ARG A 77 9.04 -7.11 -6.08
CA ARG A 77 7.87 -6.30 -6.41
C ARG A 77 6.61 -6.93 -5.82
N ALA A 78 5.74 -6.10 -5.26
CA ALA A 78 4.42 -6.54 -4.83
C ALA A 78 3.41 -5.39 -4.86
N GLY A 79 2.14 -5.75 -4.67
CA GLY A 79 1.03 -4.83 -4.81
C GLY A 79 0.76 -4.49 -6.28
N GLN A 80 -0.25 -3.64 -6.48
CA GLN A 80 -0.70 -3.22 -7.81
C GLN A 80 -1.47 -1.91 -7.72
N LEU A 81 -1.58 -1.23 -8.84
CA LEU A 81 -2.48 -0.09 -8.98
C LEU A 81 -3.93 -0.61 -9.04
N ASP A 82 -4.85 0.06 -8.35
CA ASP A 82 -6.28 -0.20 -8.41
C ASP A 82 -7.01 1.04 -8.95
N ASN A 83 -6.97 1.17 -10.29
CA ASN A 83 -7.58 2.30 -10.97
C ASN A 83 -9.11 2.32 -10.77
N ALA A 84 -9.76 1.17 -10.60
CA ALA A 84 -11.21 1.12 -10.41
C ALA A 84 -11.62 1.76 -9.08
N LEU A 85 -10.91 1.46 -7.98
CA LEU A 85 -11.14 2.12 -6.69
C LEU A 85 -10.72 3.58 -6.69
N LEU A 86 -9.68 3.93 -7.45
CA LEU A 86 -9.26 5.33 -7.61
C LEU A 86 -10.33 6.16 -8.33
N ASP A 87 -10.84 5.65 -9.45
CA ASP A 87 -11.89 6.29 -10.25
C ASP A 87 -13.18 6.44 -9.42
N GLN A 88 -13.56 5.40 -8.69
CA GLN A 88 -14.68 5.46 -7.73
C GLN A 88 -14.46 6.54 -6.67
N SER A 89 -13.26 6.67 -6.10
CA SER A 89 -12.94 7.69 -5.11
C SER A 89 -13.00 9.11 -5.69
N PHE A 90 -12.54 9.28 -6.93
CA PHE A 90 -12.46 10.60 -7.58
C PHE A 90 -13.76 10.99 -8.30
N GLY A 91 -14.69 10.05 -8.47
CA GLY A 91 -15.96 10.28 -9.14
C GLY A 91 -15.83 10.47 -10.65
N VAL A 92 -14.89 9.75 -11.28
CA VAL A 92 -14.62 9.80 -12.73
C VAL A 92 -14.99 8.50 -13.42
#